data_AF-A0A3A8H3Z6-F1
#
_entry.id   AF-A0A3A8H3Z6-F1
#
_cell.length_a   1.000
_cell.length_b   1.000
_cell.length_c   1.000
_cell.angle_alpha   90.00
_cell.angle_beta   90.00
_cell.angle_gamma   90.00
#
_symmetry.space_group_name_H-M   'P 1'
#
loop_
_entity.id
_entity.type
_entity.pdbx_description
1 polymer ?
#
loop_
_entity_poly.entity_id
_entity_poly.type
_entity_poly.pdbx_seq_one_letter_code
_entity_poly.pdbx_strand_id
1 'polypeptide(L)'
;MRWMRMLGGCLTVMALAACGSDGEGGQGRLKLREGQSLDLAQECGVDLPQCPQGLSCLVLKLDGESKARCVDDSKVCTELVSCTGGTTCAILDSYPGQVACSGKCTSDCDSSVSSSP
;
A
#
# COMPACT_ATOMS: atom_id res chain seq x y z
N MET A 1 -66.82 -17.40 3.08
CA MET A 1 -66.38 -16.82 4.37
C MET A 1 -64.85 -16.73 4.28
N ARG A 2 -64.24 -15.54 4.05
CA ARG A 2 -63.69 -14.59 5.06
C ARG A 2 -62.90 -15.36 6.15
N TRP A 3 -61.60 -15.19 6.41
CA TRP A 3 -60.81 -13.96 6.60
C TRP A 3 -59.30 -14.32 6.67
N MET A 4 -58.39 -13.57 5.99
CA MET A 4 -57.50 -12.51 6.51
C MET A 4 -56.18 -13.00 7.15
N ARG A 5 -55.03 -12.81 6.47
CA ARG A 5 -53.92 -11.85 6.73
C ARG A 5 -53.05 -12.12 7.97
N MET A 6 -51.72 -12.22 7.77
CA MET A 6 -50.61 -11.54 8.49
C MET A 6 -49.28 -12.18 7.98
N LEU A 7 -48.44 -11.51 7.19
CA LEU A 7 -47.33 -10.61 7.58
C LEU A 7 -46.24 -11.26 8.46
N GLY A 8 -45.01 -11.30 7.92
CA GLY A 8 -43.75 -11.62 8.63
C GLY A 8 -42.87 -12.52 7.77
N GLY A 9 -41.88 -12.07 7.01
CA GLY A 9 -40.93 -10.99 7.26
C GLY A 9 -39.67 -11.57 7.89
N CYS A 10 -38.77 -12.16 7.10
CA CYS A 10 -37.38 -12.45 7.48
C CYS A 10 -36.52 -12.58 6.21
N LEU A 11 -36.29 -11.46 5.53
CA LEU A 11 -35.12 -11.30 4.66
C LEU A 11 -33.96 -10.89 5.58
N THR A 12 -33.24 -11.87 6.11
CA THR A 12 -31.99 -11.61 6.81
C THR A 12 -30.90 -11.33 5.79
N VAL A 13 -30.74 -10.06 5.44
CA VAL A 13 -29.57 -9.56 4.73
C VAL A 13 -28.39 -9.72 5.68
N MET A 14 -27.57 -10.77 5.50
CA MET A 14 -26.26 -10.84 6.13
C MET A 14 -25.39 -9.77 5.51
N ALA A 15 -25.33 -8.61 6.16
CA ALA A 15 -24.32 -7.61 5.91
C ALA A 15 -22.96 -8.23 6.27
N LEU A 16 -22.19 -8.59 5.25
CA LEU A 16 -20.76 -8.83 5.39
C LEU A 16 -20.16 -7.51 5.89
N ALA A 17 -19.86 -7.45 7.18
CA ALA A 17 -19.02 -6.40 7.73
C ALA A 17 -17.64 -6.54 7.07
N ALA A 18 -17.40 -5.75 6.03
CA ALA A 18 -16.06 -5.52 5.55
C ALA A 18 -15.28 -4.92 6.72
N CYS A 19 -14.32 -5.68 7.24
CA CYS A 19 -13.36 -5.19 8.23
C CYS A 19 -12.40 -4.24 7.51
N GLY A 20 -12.87 -3.02 7.25
CA GLY A 20 -12.03 -1.89 6.92
C GLY A 20 -11.38 -1.44 8.22
N SER A 21 -10.10 -1.72 8.38
CA SER A 21 -9.30 -1.18 9.47
C SER A 21 -9.04 0.30 9.17
N ASP A 22 -10.08 1.12 9.28
CA ASP A 22 -10.01 2.58 9.23
C ASP A 22 -9.38 3.05 10.55
N GLY A 23 -8.06 3.03 10.59
CA GLY A 23 -7.31 3.77 11.59
C GLY A 23 -7.59 5.25 11.38
N GLU A 24 -8.30 5.88 12.32
CA GLU A 24 -8.54 7.32 12.39
C GLU A 24 -7.21 8.08 12.51
N GLY A 25 -6.58 8.30 11.35
CA GLY A 25 -5.26 8.87 11.17
C GLY A 25 -4.60 8.21 9.97
N GLY A 26 -4.80 8.77 8.77
CA GLY A 26 -4.25 8.22 7.53
C GLY A 26 -2.75 7.95 7.68
N GLN A 27 -2.33 6.73 7.34
CA GLN A 27 -0.91 6.43 7.15
C GLN A 27 -0.51 7.00 5.78
N GLY A 28 0.62 7.71 5.71
CA GLY A 28 1.10 8.21 4.43
C GLY A 28 1.34 7.08 3.44
N ARG A 29 1.31 7.42 2.15
CA ARG A 29 1.49 6.48 1.04
C ARG A 29 2.86 6.69 0.42
N LEU A 30 3.47 5.59 -0.02
CA LEU A 30 4.72 5.62 -0.75
C LEU A 30 4.46 6.05 -2.20
N LYS A 31 5.35 6.88 -2.75
CA LYS A 31 5.32 7.31 -4.14
C LYS A 31 6.70 7.31 -4.74
N LEU A 32 6.79 7.13 -6.05
CA LEU A 32 8.01 7.40 -6.78
C LEU A 32 8.27 8.90 -6.85
N ARG A 33 9.55 9.29 -6.74
CA ARG A 33 9.99 10.64 -7.04
C ARG A 33 9.92 10.90 -8.55
N GLU A 34 9.83 12.16 -8.95
CA GLU A 34 9.80 12.52 -10.37
C GLU A 34 11.00 11.93 -11.13
N GLY A 35 10.72 11.35 -12.30
CA GLY A 35 11.72 10.72 -13.16
C GLY A 35 12.22 9.35 -12.70
N GLN A 36 11.74 8.83 -11.57
CA GLN A 36 12.07 7.48 -11.10
C GLN A 36 11.06 6.45 -11.60
N SER A 37 11.54 5.23 -11.85
CA SER A 37 10.71 4.07 -12.22
C SER A 37 11.32 2.78 -11.66
N LEU A 38 10.47 1.78 -11.44
CA LEU A 38 10.85 0.42 -11.04
C LEU A 38 10.78 -0.59 -12.19
N ASP A 39 10.42 -0.17 -13.40
CA ASP A 39 10.10 -1.08 -14.50
C ASP A 39 11.33 -1.86 -15.02
N LEU A 40 12.52 -1.28 -14.85
CA LEU A 40 13.79 -1.91 -15.21
C LEU A 40 14.46 -2.64 -14.04
N ALA A 41 13.94 -2.50 -12.82
CA ALA A 41 14.51 -3.14 -11.66
C ALA A 41 14.17 -4.65 -11.67
N GLN A 42 15.16 -5.49 -11.38
CA GLN A 42 14.97 -6.94 -11.29
C GLN A 42 13.93 -7.27 -10.21
N GLU A 43 13.00 -8.17 -10.53
CA GLU A 43 12.08 -8.74 -9.54
C GLU A 43 12.83 -9.67 -8.59
N CYS A 44 12.40 -9.69 -7.33
CA CYS A 44 13.02 -10.51 -6.30
C CYS A 44 11.99 -11.04 -5.32
N GLY A 45 12.35 -12.07 -4.55
CA GLY A 45 11.45 -12.77 -3.65
C GLY A 45 12.07 -14.07 -3.17
N VAL A 46 11.34 -14.79 -2.31
CA VAL A 46 11.81 -16.04 -1.68
C VAL A 46 12.17 -17.13 -2.69
N ASP A 47 11.43 -17.21 -3.80
CA ASP A 47 11.61 -18.23 -4.85
C ASP A 47 12.27 -17.66 -6.12
N LEU A 48 12.84 -16.45 -6.04
CA LEU A 48 13.43 -15.74 -7.17
C LEU A 48 14.95 -15.58 -6.99
N PRO A 49 15.71 -15.30 -8.08
CA PRO A 49 17.14 -15.05 -7.98
C PRO A 49 17.47 -13.95 -6.97
N GLN A 50 18.57 -14.14 -6.25
CA GLN A 50 19.07 -13.13 -5.31
C GLN A 50 19.44 -11.83 -6.05
N CYS A 51 19.33 -10.71 -5.34
CA CYS A 51 19.72 -9.43 -5.90
C CYS A 51 21.23 -9.37 -6.16
N PRO A 52 21.66 -8.64 -7.22
CA PRO A 52 23.06 -8.32 -7.44
C PRO A 52 23.72 -7.68 -6.21
N GLN A 53 25.05 -7.78 -6.12
CA GLN A 53 25.80 -7.18 -5.01
C GLN A 53 25.52 -5.67 -4.90
N GLY A 54 25.32 -5.21 -3.67
CA GLY A 54 24.99 -3.81 -3.37
C GLY A 54 23.51 -3.45 -3.53
N LEU A 55 22.66 -4.41 -3.92
CA LEU A 55 21.21 -4.23 -3.95
C LEU A 55 20.52 -5.13 -2.92
N SER A 56 19.43 -4.63 -2.36
CA SER A 56 18.59 -5.32 -1.39
C SER A 56 17.23 -5.61 -2.03
N CYS A 57 16.62 -6.74 -1.67
CA CYS A 57 15.28 -7.07 -2.13
C CYS A 57 14.25 -6.37 -1.25
N LEU A 58 13.62 -5.32 -1.78
CA LEU A 58 12.63 -4.52 -1.05
C LEU A 58 11.25 -4.58 -1.72
N VAL A 59 10.21 -4.66 -0.91
CA VAL A 59 8.81 -4.51 -1.30
C VAL A 59 8.41 -3.05 -1.15
N LEU A 60 7.97 -2.46 -2.26
CA LEU A 60 7.45 -1.09 -2.33
C LEU A 60 5.96 -1.15 -2.68
N LYS A 61 5.11 -0.54 -1.86
CA LYS A 61 3.67 -0.42 -2.13
C LYS A 61 3.37 0.92 -2.79
N LEU A 62 3.34 0.93 -4.12
CA LEU A 62 3.14 2.13 -4.95
C LEU A 62 1.77 2.05 -5.62
N ASP A 63 0.98 3.12 -5.52
CA ASP A 63 -0.35 3.23 -6.14
C ASP A 63 -1.28 2.03 -5.86
N GLY A 64 -1.15 1.43 -4.67
CA GLY A 64 -1.93 0.27 -4.25
C GLY A 64 -1.34 -1.09 -4.64
N GLU A 65 -0.35 -1.12 -5.52
CA GLU A 65 0.34 -2.34 -5.95
C GLU A 65 1.61 -2.58 -5.14
N SER A 66 1.89 -3.83 -4.76
CA SER A 66 3.13 -4.20 -4.08
C SER A 66 4.13 -4.78 -5.08
N LYS A 67 5.29 -4.14 -5.22
CA LYS A 67 6.35 -4.55 -6.14
C LYS A 67 7.61 -4.90 -5.34
N ALA A 68 8.03 -6.16 -5.40
CA ALA A 68 9.30 -6.61 -4.85
C ALA A 68 10.40 -6.42 -5.90
N ARG A 69 11.40 -5.58 -5.61
CA ARG A 69 12.44 -5.18 -6.57
C ARG A 69 13.80 -5.11 -5.90
N CYS A 70 14.84 -5.45 -6.64
CA CYS A 70 16.22 -5.21 -6.25
C CYS A 70 16.54 -3.71 -6.39
N VAL A 71 16.77 -3.04 -5.28
CA VAL A 71 17.06 -1.61 -5.21
C VAL A 71 18.18 -1.33 -4.21
N ASP A 72 18.82 -0.17 -4.32
CA ASP A 72 19.81 0.30 -3.37
C ASP A 72 19.09 0.80 -2.10
N ASP A 73 19.24 0.07 -0.99
CA ASP A 73 18.59 0.37 0.29
C ASP A 73 19.10 1.67 0.93
N SER A 74 20.33 2.09 0.62
CA SER A 74 20.89 3.35 1.09
C SER A 74 20.27 4.57 0.40
N LYS A 75 19.70 4.37 -0.79
CA LYS A 75 19.13 5.42 -1.64
C LYS A 75 17.62 5.38 -1.78
N VAL A 76 16.97 4.29 -1.38
CA VAL A 76 15.53 4.12 -1.63
C VAL A 76 14.69 5.26 -1.04
N CYS A 77 14.91 5.63 0.22
CA CYS A 77 14.13 6.69 0.88
C CYS A 77 14.53 8.12 0.46
N THR A 78 15.72 8.32 -0.10
CA THR A 78 16.25 9.65 -0.44
C THR A 78 16.09 9.99 -1.92
N GLU A 79 16.27 9.01 -2.80
CA GLU A 79 16.33 9.20 -4.26
C GLU A 79 15.17 8.52 -5.01
N LEU A 80 14.72 7.33 -4.59
CA LEU A 80 13.74 6.55 -5.35
C LEU A 80 12.29 6.92 -4.98
N VAL A 81 11.98 6.92 -3.69
CA VAL A 81 10.62 7.12 -3.17
C VAL A 81 10.50 8.27 -2.18
N SER A 82 9.27 8.72 -2.00
CA SER A 82 8.86 9.69 -0.99
C SER A 82 7.56 9.25 -0.33
N CYS A 83 7.27 9.86 0.82
CA CYS A 83 6.07 9.59 1.60
C CYS A 83 5.13 10.80 1.60
N THR A 84 3.82 10.56 1.48
CA THR A 84 2.81 11.63 1.55
C THR A 84 2.50 12.07 2.99
N GLY A 85 1.72 13.15 3.11
CA GLY A 85 1.16 13.55 4.40
C GLY A 85 2.18 13.99 5.45
N GLY A 86 3.41 14.32 5.05
CA GLY A 86 4.49 14.64 5.99
C GLY A 86 5.03 13.43 6.79
N THR A 87 4.68 12.22 6.38
CA THR A 87 5.20 10.99 6.99
C THR A 87 6.63 10.70 6.53
N THR A 88 7.34 9.86 7.30
CA THR A 88 8.75 9.57 7.08
C THR A 88 8.93 8.17 6.49
N CYS A 89 9.79 8.07 5.48
CA CYS A 89 10.16 6.79 4.88
C CYS A 89 10.97 5.95 5.88
N ALA A 90 10.57 4.70 6.04
CA ALA A 90 11.24 3.71 6.88
C ALA A 90 11.43 2.42 6.10
N ILE A 91 12.61 1.83 6.26
CA ILE A 91 12.90 0.47 5.79
C ILE A 91 12.73 -0.45 6.99
N LEU A 92 11.82 -1.42 6.86
CA LEU A 92 11.56 -2.43 7.86
C LEU A 92 12.42 -3.66 7.54
N ASP A 93 13.14 -4.11 8.56
CA ASP A 93 14.05 -5.25 8.46
C ASP A 93 13.27 -6.57 8.38
N SER A 94 13.23 -7.15 7.17
CA SER A 94 12.58 -8.42 6.85
C SER A 94 13.15 -8.97 5.54
N TYR A 95 12.67 -10.14 5.10
CA TYR A 95 12.97 -10.64 3.76
C TYR A 95 11.71 -11.07 2.99
N PRO A 96 11.41 -10.46 1.83
CA PRO A 96 11.97 -9.18 1.37
C PRO A 96 11.84 -8.07 2.42
N GLY A 97 12.76 -7.11 2.43
CA GLY A 97 12.62 -5.91 3.26
C GLY A 97 11.40 -5.11 2.81
N GLN A 98 10.86 -4.23 3.65
CA GLN A 98 9.70 -3.43 3.27
C GLN A 98 9.99 -1.94 3.39
N VAL A 99 9.58 -1.17 2.39
CA VAL A 99 9.63 0.29 2.46
C VAL A 99 8.22 0.79 2.76
N ALA A 100 8.08 1.46 3.90
CA ALA A 100 6.80 1.95 4.39
C ALA A 100 6.90 3.41 4.82
N CYS A 101 5.77 4.09 4.83
CA CYS A 101 5.64 5.41 5.42
C CYS A 101 5.22 5.27 6.88
N SER A 102 5.95 5.94 7.76
CA SER A 102 5.80 5.88 9.21
C SER A 102 5.48 7.27 9.78
N GLY A 103 4.80 7.29 10.93
CA GLY A 103 4.32 8.51 11.56
C GLY A 103 2.85 8.82 11.23
N LYS A 104 2.35 9.89 11.82
CA LYS A 104 0.99 10.38 11.58
C LYS A 104 1.01 11.39 10.45
N CYS A 105 0.00 11.34 9.58
CA CYS A 105 -0.17 12.41 8.62
C CYS A 105 -0.42 13.76 9.32
N THR A 106 0.29 14.77 8.87
CA THR A 106 0.09 16.18 9.26
C THR A 106 -0.45 17.03 8.11
N SER A 107 -0.64 16.42 6.93
CA SER A 107 -1.15 17.05 5.70
C SER A 107 -1.87 16.00 4.82
N ASP A 108 -2.18 16.35 3.57
CA ASP A 108 -2.86 15.46 2.61
C ASP A 108 -2.10 14.13 2.41
N CYS A 109 -2.74 13.03 2.85
CA CYS A 109 -2.19 11.67 2.75
C CYS A 109 -2.52 10.99 1.41
N ASP A 110 -3.50 11.51 0.67
CA ASP A 110 -4.25 10.78 -0.37
C ASP A 110 -3.95 11.25 -1.79
N SER A 111 -3.15 12.29 -1.96
CA SER A 111 -2.97 12.97 -3.24
C SER A 111 -2.13 12.21 -4.28
N SER A 112 -2.40 10.94 -4.56
CA SER A 112 -2.23 10.34 -5.90
C SER A 112 -3.58 9.77 -6.35
N VAL A 113 -4.49 10.64 -6.78
CA VAL A 113 -5.60 10.30 -7.69
C VAL A 113 -5.99 11.56 -8.46
N SER A 114 -5.34 11.76 -9.60
CA SER A 114 -5.99 12.42 -10.73
C SER A 114 -5.87 11.49 -11.93
N SER A 115 -6.55 10.35 -11.84
CA SER A 115 -7.01 9.67 -13.06
C SER A 115 -8.22 10.46 -13.54
N SER A 116 -7.97 11.52 -14.32
CA SER A 116 -9.04 12.15 -15.09
C SER A 116 -9.42 11.20 -16.25
N PRO A 117 -10.72 10.97 -16.48
CA PRO A 117 -11.23 10.07 -17.52
C PRO A 117 -10.93 10.54 -18.95
#